data_AF-A0A3S5B7K8-F1
#
_entry.id   AF-A0A3S5B7K8-F1
#
_cell.length_a   1.000
_cell.length_b   1.000
_cell.length_c   1.000
_cell.angle_alpha   90.00
_cell.angle_beta   90.00
_cell.angle_gamma   90.00
#
_symmetry.space_group_name_H-M   'P 1'
#
loop_
_entity.id
_entity.type
_entity.pdbx_description
1 polymer ?
#
loop_
_entity_poly.entity_id
_entity_poly.type
_entity_poly.pdbx_seq_one_letter_code
_entity_poly.pdbx_strand_id
1 'polypeptide(L)'
;MTINILEAKNLKKMDVGGLSVMSSPSFFPILDPYVKLSLMLNGKRIKKKKTTIKKCTLNPYYNESFAFEVPFEQIQVGLVYSHYGHFTKSANTCLYIYIILC
;
A
#
# COMPACT_ATOMS: atom_id res chain seq x y z
N MET A 1 -11.39 -0.64 -17.30
CA MET A 1 -11.06 0.46 -16.38
C MET A 1 -9.60 0.35 -15.97
N THR A 2 -8.86 1.44 -16.03
CA THR A 2 -7.42 1.45 -15.69
C THR A 2 -7.18 2.22 -14.40
N ILE A 3 -6.41 1.63 -13.49
CA ILE A 3 -5.99 2.26 -12.23
C ILE A 3 -4.50 2.57 -12.32
N ASN A 4 -4.15 3.85 -12.32
CA ASN A 4 -2.77 4.29 -12.27
C ASN A 4 -2.37 4.57 -10.82
N ILE A 5 -1.28 3.96 -10.36
CA ILE A 5 -0.70 4.18 -9.03
C ILE A 5 0.60 4.96 -9.23
N LEU A 6 0.53 6.27 -8.99
CA LEU A 6 1.68 7.16 -9.12
C LEU A 6 2.59 7.10 -7.90
N GLU A 7 2.11 7.55 -6.76
CA GLU A 7 2.90 7.66 -5.53
C GLU A 7 2.00 7.53 -4.30
N ALA A 8 2.62 7.27 -3.16
CA ALA A 8 2.00 7.47 -1.87
C ALA A 8 2.84 8.43 -1.05
N LYS A 9 2.18 9.39 -0.39
CA LYS A 9 2.81 10.41 0.46
C LYS A 9 2.25 10.36 1.87
N ASN A 10 3.02 10.87 2.82
CA ASN A 10 2.62 10.98 4.24
C ASN A 10 2.23 9.63 4.85
N LEU A 11 3.00 8.59 4.54
CA LEU A 11 2.79 7.27 5.10
C LEU A 11 2.97 7.31 6.62
N LYS A 12 1.91 6.94 7.36
CA LYS A 12 1.95 6.92 8.83
C LYS A 12 3.06 5.96 9.27
N LYS A 13 3.98 6.45 10.10
CA LYS A 13 4.94 5.61 10.81
C LYS A 13 4.15 4.57 11.59
N MET A 14 4.38 3.31 11.30
CA MET A 14 3.68 2.23 11.97
C MET A 14 4.48 1.85 13.21
N ASP A 15 3.88 2.06 14.38
CA ASP A 15 4.40 1.56 15.65
C ASP A 15 4.19 0.04 15.69
N VAL A 16 5.04 -0.71 14.99
CA VAL A 16 4.98 -2.18 14.99
C VAL A 16 5.57 -2.67 16.31
N GLY A 17 4.71 -2.82 17.31
CA GLY A 17 5.03 -3.31 18.64
C GLY A 17 5.03 -2.17 19.65
N GLY A 18 4.14 -2.25 20.65
CA GLY A 18 4.00 -1.27 21.72
C GLY A 18 5.19 -1.24 22.71
N LEU A 19 6.43 -1.13 22.23
CA LEU A 19 7.59 -0.92 23.06
C LEU A 19 8.54 0.08 22.37
N SER A 20 8.48 1.33 22.81
CA SER A 20 9.66 2.15 23.09
C SER A 20 10.90 2.01 22.16
N VAL A 21 10.73 2.07 20.84
CA VAL A 21 11.86 2.33 19.89
C VAL A 21 11.94 3.80 19.47
N MET A 22 11.10 4.65 20.05
CA MET A 22 11.11 6.11 19.84
C MET A 22 12.36 6.82 20.40
N SER A 23 13.27 6.13 21.08
CA SER A 23 14.46 6.74 21.70
C SER A 23 15.75 6.64 20.87
N SER A 24 15.78 5.90 19.76
CA SER A 24 17.01 5.73 18.96
C SER A 24 16.81 6.14 17.49
N PRO A 25 17.37 7.27 17.03
CA PRO A 25 17.29 7.75 15.65
C PRO A 25 17.91 6.81 14.60
N SER A 26 18.65 5.80 15.04
CA SER A 26 19.43 4.87 14.21
C SER A 26 18.68 3.61 13.79
N PHE A 27 17.46 3.36 14.29
CA PHE A 27 16.63 2.22 13.89
C PHE A 27 15.24 2.68 13.50
N PHE A 28 15.17 3.55 12.50
CA PHE A 28 13.92 3.80 11.80
C PHE A 28 13.47 2.48 11.17
N PRO A 29 12.32 1.89 11.52
CA PRO A 29 11.89 0.65 10.91
C PRO A 29 11.78 0.89 9.41
N ILE A 30 12.66 0.23 8.66
CA ILE A 30 12.69 0.25 7.20
C ILE A 30 11.45 -0.52 6.75
N LEU A 31 10.32 0.18 6.70
CA LEU A 31 9.11 -0.37 6.13
C LEU A 31 9.28 -0.37 4.62
N ASP A 32 8.98 -1.51 4.01
CA ASP A 32 8.98 -1.68 2.56
C ASP A 32 7.52 -1.55 2.06
N PRO A 33 7.04 -0.34 1.72
CA PRO A 33 5.67 -0.15 1.24
C PRO A 33 5.44 -0.72 -0.15
N TYR A 34 4.22 -1.23 -0.33
CA TYR A 34 3.63 -1.52 -1.63
C TYR A 34 2.11 -1.36 -1.59
N VAL A 35 1.51 -1.02 -2.71
CA VAL A 35 0.05 -0.96 -2.84
C VAL A 35 -0.46 -2.32 -3.32
N LYS A 36 -1.49 -2.83 -2.64
CA LYS A 36 -2.19 -4.05 -3.02
C LYS A 36 -3.58 -3.71 -3.54
N LEU A 37 -3.84 -4.16 -4.76
CA LEU A 37 -5.14 -4.10 -5.43
C LEU A 37 -5.80 -5.48 -5.32
N SER A 38 -6.97 -5.56 -4.70
CA SER A 38 -7.72 -6.80 -4.54
C SER A 38 -9.07 -6.67 -5.23
N LEU A 39 -9.28 -7.48 -6.26
CA LEU A 39 -10.57 -7.60 -6.92
C LEU A 39 -11.51 -8.45 -6.05
N MET A 40 -12.66 -7.87 -5.71
CA MET A 40 -13.74 -8.45 -4.91
C MET A 40 -14.98 -8.60 -5.80
N LEU A 41 -15.46 -9.83 -5.97
CA LEU A 41 -16.71 -10.14 -6.67
C LEU A 41 -17.60 -10.95 -5.73
N ASN A 42 -18.84 -10.51 -5.52
CA ASN A 42 -19.81 -11.18 -4.65
C ASN A 42 -19.24 -11.48 -3.24
N GLY A 43 -18.51 -10.52 -2.67
CA GLY A 43 -17.86 -10.66 -1.37
C GLY A 43 -16.62 -11.58 -1.34
N LYS A 44 -16.26 -12.23 -2.45
CA LYS A 44 -15.08 -13.09 -2.55
C LYS A 44 -13.94 -12.37 -3.27
N ARG A 45 -12.72 -12.55 -2.77
CA ARG A 45 -11.51 -12.04 -3.44
C ARG A 45 -11.15 -12.96 -4.61
N ILE A 46 -11.20 -12.44 -5.83
CA ILE A 46 -10.95 -13.21 -7.06
C ILE A 46 -9.53 -13.03 -7.57
N LYS A 47 -9.00 -11.80 -7.53
CA LYS A 47 -7.68 -11.48 -8.09
C LYS A 47 -6.94 -10.52 -7.18
N LYS A 48 -5.61 -10.66 -7.13
CA LYS A 48 -4.71 -9.72 -6.46
C LYS A 48 -3.67 -9.22 -7.45
N LYS A 49 -3.46 -7.91 -7.47
CA LYS A 49 -2.30 -7.27 -8.09
C LYS A 49 -1.59 -6.46 -7.01
N LYS A 50 -0.28 -6.27 -7.15
CA LYS A 50 0.50 -5.44 -6.23
C LYS A 50 1.50 -4.64 -7.03
N THR A 51 1.85 -3.47 -6.51
CA THR A 51 2.97 -2.70 -7.05
C THR A 51 4.30 -3.36 -6.72
N THR A 52 5.36 -2.88 -7.35
CA THR A 52 6.73 -3.10 -6.89
C THR A 52 6.87 -2.64 -5.45
N ILE A 53 7.62 -3.41 -4.67
CA ILE A 53 7.96 -3.06 -3.30
C ILE A 53 9.09 -2.02 -3.34
N LYS A 54 8.87 -0.86 -2.73
CA LYS A 54 9.88 0.19 -2.63
C LYS A 54 10.52 0.11 -1.25
N LYS A 55 11.83 -0.05 -1.19
CA LYS A 55 12.54 -0.24 0.07
C LYS A 55 12.91 1.08 0.72
N CYS A 56 12.96 1.10 2.06
CA CYS A 56 13.49 2.23 2.85
C CYS A 56 12.86 3.60 2.54
N THR A 57 11.56 3.67 2.19
CA THR A 57 10.94 4.95 1.83
C THR A 57 9.55 5.12 2.45
N LEU A 58 9.29 6.32 2.95
CA LEU A 58 7.96 6.76 3.39
C LEU A 58 7.19 7.48 2.29
N ASN A 59 7.82 7.75 1.14
CA ASN A 59 7.21 8.42 0.00
C ASN A 59 7.49 7.59 -1.27
N PRO A 60 6.94 6.37 -1.38
CA PRO A 60 7.21 5.51 -2.52
C PRO A 60 6.57 6.08 -3.80
N TYR A 61 7.39 6.19 -4.84
CA TYR A 61 6.97 6.47 -6.21
C TYR A 61 6.92 5.16 -7.00
N TYR A 62 5.73 4.78 -7.47
CA TYR A 62 5.46 3.55 -8.20
C TYR A 62 5.37 3.81 -9.70
N ASN A 63 4.51 4.73 -10.13
CA ASN A 63 4.16 4.99 -11.53
C ASN A 63 3.77 3.70 -12.30
N GLU A 64 2.91 2.89 -11.69
CA GLU A 64 2.48 1.60 -12.22
C GLU A 64 0.99 1.63 -12.59
N SER A 65 0.65 1.08 -13.74
CA SER A 65 -0.72 1.07 -14.26
C SER A 65 -1.31 -0.34 -14.25
N PHE A 66 -2.55 -0.48 -13.79
CA PHE A 66 -3.23 -1.76 -13.69
C PHE A 66 -4.60 -1.70 -14.37
N ALA A 67 -4.74 -2.43 -15.48
CA ALA A 67 -6.02 -2.62 -16.14
C ALA A 67 -6.88 -3.67 -15.41
N PHE A 68 -8.16 -3.37 -15.23
CA PHE A 68 -9.19 -4.25 -14.72
C PHE A 68 -10.42 -4.22 -15.62
N GLU A 69 -11.00 -5.39 -15.86
CA GLU A 69 -12.23 -5.60 -16.64
C GLU A 69 -13.48 -5.51 -15.75
N VAL A 70 -13.44 -4.67 -14.72
CA VAL A 70 -14.53 -4.50 -13.75
C VAL A 70 -14.65 -3.03 -13.29
N PRO A 71 -15.78 -2.63 -12.68
CA PRO A 71 -15.94 -1.32 -12.04
C PRO A 71 -15.06 -1.13 -10.81
N PHE A 72 -14.77 0.13 -10.44
CA PHE A 72 -13.92 0.48 -9.29
C PHE A 72 -14.49 0.01 -7.96
N GLU A 73 -15.81 -0.04 -7.84
CA GLU A 73 -16.53 -0.51 -6.65
C GLU A 73 -16.17 -1.95 -6.25
N GLN A 74 -15.76 -2.75 -7.24
CA GLN A 74 -15.32 -4.13 -7.03
C GLN A 74 -13.83 -4.23 -6.69
N ILE A 75 -13.09 -3.12 -6.65
CA ILE A 75 -11.65 -3.11 -6.44
C ILE A 75 -11.33 -2.49 -5.08
N GLN A 76 -10.80 -3.32 -4.18
CA GLN A 76 -10.27 -2.87 -2.90
C GLN A 76 -8.79 -2.51 -3.04
N VAL A 77 -8.47 -1.23 -2.86
CA VAL A 77 -7.10 -0.72 -2.83
C VAL A 77 -6.66 -0.58 -1.37
N GLY A 78 -5.48 -1.08 -1.03
CA GLY A 78 -4.92 -0.92 0.31
C GLY A 78 -3.41 -0.86 0.29
N LEU A 79 -2.85 0.05 1.09
CA LEU A 79 -1.41 0.12 1.31
C LEU A 79 -0.97 -0.90 2.35
N VAL A 80 0.05 -1.67 2.00
CA VAL A 80 0.62 -2.73 2.82
C VAL A 80 2.11 -2.46 2.99
N TYR A 81 2.62 -2.76 4.17
CA TYR A 81 4.03 -2.67 4.49
C TYR A 81 4.54 -4.07 4.80
N SER A 82 5.74 -4.39 4.34
CA SER A 82 6.47 -5.56 4.78
C SER A 82 7.66 -5.16 5.65
N HIS A 83 7.86 -5.87 6.75
CA HIS A 83 9.03 -5.75 7.63
C HIS A 83 9.41 -7.15 8.12
N TYR A 84 10.61 -7.64 7.78
CA TYR A 84 11.10 -8.99 8.15
C TYR A 84 10.08 -10.12 7.92
N GLY A 85 9.31 -10.06 6.82
CA GLY A 85 8.29 -11.06 6.49
C GLY A 85 6.96 -10.91 7.23
N HIS A 86 6.83 -9.96 8.17
CA HIS A 86 5.56 -9.59 8.78
C HIS A 86 4.83 -8.57 7.90
N PHE A 87 3.57 -8.87 7.55
CA PHE A 87 2.74 -8.01 6.70
C PHE A 87 1.74 -7.26 7.57
N THR A 88 1.85 -5.93 7.56
CA THR A 88 0.91 -5.07 8.27
C THR A 88 0.13 -4.23 7.26
N LYS A 89 -1.20 -4.24 7.41
CA LYS A 89 -2.10 -3.40 6.60
C LYS A 89 -2.31 -2.10 7.34
N SER A 90 -2.10 -0.95 6.68
CA SER A 90 -2.57 0.31 7.24
C SER A 90 -4.08 0.37 7.09
N ALA A 91 -4.79 0.49 8.22
CA ALA A 91 -6.22 0.26 8.27
C ALA A 91 -7.07 1.40 7.69
N ASN A 92 -6.58 2.64 7.55
CA ASN A 92 -7.51 3.77 7.33
C ASN A 92 -6.97 5.03 6.64
N THR A 93 -5.90 5.01 5.84
CA THR A 93 -5.46 6.28 5.20
C THR A 93 -4.70 6.04 3.91
N CYS A 94 -5.40 6.17 2.79
CA CYS A 94 -4.79 6.38 1.47
C CYS A 94 -5.48 7.57 0.81
N LEU A 95 -5.49 8.71 1.51
CA LEU A 95 -6.00 9.99 1.00
C LEU A 95 -5.15 10.57 -0.15
N TYR A 96 -4.04 9.95 -0.52
CA TYR A 96 -3.08 10.48 -1.50
C TYR A 96 -2.46 9.42 -2.41
N ILE A 97 -3.14 8.28 -2.66
CA ILE A 97 -2.80 7.51 -3.86
C ILE A 97 -3.43 8.28 -5.00
N TYR A 98 -2.60 8.93 -5.83
CA TYR A 98 -3.07 9.58 -7.06
C TYR A 98 -3.54 8.50 -8.02
N ILE A 99 -4.82 8.12 -7.88
CA ILE A 99 -5.50 7.19 -8.77
C ILE A 99 -6.07 8.01 -9.92
N ILE A 100 -5.42 7.94 -11.07
CA ILE A 100 -6.01 8.41 -12.32
C ILE A 100 -6.84 7.25 -12.87
N LEU A 101 -8.16 7.44 -12.93
CA LEU A 101 -9.09 6.55 -13.62
C LEU A 101 -9.16 6.99 -15.08
N CYS A 102 -8.64 6.16 -15.98
CA CYS A 102 -8.86 6.26 -17.42
C CYS A 102 -9.67 5.07 -17.93
#